data_AF-T2JZK3-F1
#
_entry.id   AF-T2JZK3-F1
#
_cell.length_a   1.000
_cell.length_b   1.000
_cell.length_c   1.000
_cell.angle_alpha   90.00
_cell.angle_beta   90.00
_cell.angle_gamma   90.00
#
_symmetry.space_group_name_H-M   'P 1'
#
loop_
_entity.id
_entity.type
_entity.pdbx_description
1 polymer ?
#
loop_
_entity_poly.entity_id
_entity_poly.type
_entity_poly.pdbx_seq_one_letter_code
_entity_poly.pdbx_strand_id
1 'polypeptide(L)'
;MIQKLVNIYQTEDQNDSCFYRFRPHQPQNLQAGGILEALVIKEIPRIDTSKNYPINQPKSVQWVKLENVDPDEDTLRYEAQNKGAAIFKRGEGICLANGEFYFTCTSGGNAEKGQIFRYNPAQETISLFVESPGAEILDYPDNLIMSPFGDLIVCEDGRGEQFLIGVTPEGQYYRLARNAYNNSEFAGVCFSPNGQTMFVNIYSPGLTLAISGSWQTI
;
A
#
# COMPACT_ATOMS: atom_id res chain seq x y z
N MET A 1 3.99 26.11 -4.58
CA MET A 1 4.73 25.29 -5.56
C MET A 1 4.52 23.84 -5.19
N ILE A 2 3.76 23.08 -5.99
CA ILE A 2 3.65 21.63 -5.78
C ILE A 2 5.00 21.06 -6.23
N GLN A 3 5.78 20.58 -5.27
CA GLN A 3 7.01 19.84 -5.55
C GLN A 3 6.57 18.63 -6.38
N LYS A 4 6.87 18.62 -7.69
CA LYS A 4 6.57 17.46 -8.53
C LYS A 4 7.29 16.28 -7.88
N LEU A 5 6.53 15.31 -7.37
CA LEU A 5 7.08 14.01 -6.98
C LEU A 5 7.65 13.41 -8.26
N VAL A 6 8.98 13.46 -8.41
CA VAL A 6 9.70 12.89 -9.57
C VAL A 6 9.89 11.38 -9.38
N ASN A 7 9.75 10.89 -8.15
CA ASN A 7 10.03 9.52 -7.78
C ASN A 7 8.79 8.64 -7.96
N ILE A 8 9.03 7.38 -8.28
CA ILE A 8 8.02 6.32 -8.31
C ILE A 8 8.25 5.46 -7.06
N TYR A 9 7.17 5.14 -6.36
CA TYR A 9 7.21 4.28 -5.18
C TYR A 9 6.58 2.94 -5.51
N GLN A 10 7.21 1.87 -5.02
CA GLN A 10 6.85 0.51 -5.37
C GLN A 10 6.89 -0.39 -4.14
N THR A 11 5.95 -1.32 -4.12
CA THR A 11 5.82 -2.44 -3.20
C THR A 11 6.18 -3.73 -3.93
N GLU A 12 6.34 -4.82 -3.20
CA GLU A 12 6.66 -6.14 -3.72
C GLU A 12 5.83 -7.17 -2.95
N ASP A 13 5.07 -8.02 -3.65
CA ASP A 13 4.24 -9.04 -3.00
C ASP A 13 5.07 -10.29 -2.68
N GLN A 14 5.94 -10.15 -1.69
CA GLN A 14 6.70 -11.25 -1.11
C GLN A 14 6.66 -11.20 0.41
N ASN A 15 6.70 -12.36 1.07
CA ASN A 15 6.60 -12.45 2.54
C ASN A 15 7.70 -11.66 3.28
N ASP A 16 8.83 -11.44 2.63
CA ASP A 16 9.98 -10.69 3.15
C ASP A 16 10.33 -9.47 2.27
N SER A 17 9.32 -8.87 1.65
CA SER A 17 9.48 -7.75 0.72
C SER A 17 10.07 -6.49 1.35
N CYS A 18 10.51 -5.56 0.50
CA CYS A 18 10.91 -4.21 0.90
C CYS A 18 10.00 -3.13 0.28
N PHE A 19 10.12 -1.89 0.76
CA PHE A 19 9.50 -0.73 0.13
C PHE A 19 10.54 0.04 -0.69
N TYR A 20 10.24 0.31 -1.96
CA TYR A 20 11.20 0.82 -2.94
C TYR A 20 10.85 2.21 -3.45
N ARG A 21 11.88 2.93 -3.89
CA ARG A 21 11.79 4.22 -4.57
C ARG A 21 12.67 4.19 -5.83
N PHE A 22 12.05 4.41 -6.97
CA PHE A 22 12.74 4.60 -8.24
C PHE A 22 12.83 6.10 -8.58
N ARG A 23 14.06 6.56 -8.86
CA ARG A 23 14.36 7.94 -9.26
C ARG A 23 14.77 7.96 -10.73
N PRO A 24 13.89 8.37 -11.67
CA PRO A 24 14.21 8.38 -13.09
C PRO A 24 15.35 9.38 -13.38
N HIS A 25 16.27 9.02 -14.28
CA HIS A 25 17.30 9.95 -14.76
C HIS A 25 16.69 11.12 -15.53
N GLN A 26 15.60 10.86 -16.23
CA GLN A 26 14.84 11.86 -16.99
C GLN A 26 13.37 11.78 -16.60
N PRO A 27 12.79 12.84 -16.01
CA PRO A 27 11.36 12.88 -15.73
C PRO A 27 10.54 12.61 -16.99
N GLN A 28 9.50 11.76 -16.89
CA GLN A 28 8.63 11.34 -18.00
C GLN A 28 9.28 10.44 -19.06
N ASN A 29 10.53 10.00 -18.89
CA ASN A 29 11.18 9.03 -19.77
C ASN A 29 11.79 7.88 -18.94
N LEU A 30 10.95 6.91 -18.54
CA LEU A 30 11.39 5.77 -17.73
C LEU A 30 12.38 4.85 -18.46
N GLN A 31 12.37 4.86 -19.79
CA GLN A 31 13.31 4.10 -20.62
C GLN A 31 14.75 4.64 -20.52
N ALA A 32 14.95 5.88 -20.06
CA ALA A 32 16.28 6.41 -19.75
C ALA A 32 16.90 5.80 -18.47
N GLY A 33 16.20 4.88 -17.82
CA GLY A 33 16.61 4.26 -16.57
C GLY A 33 16.54 5.23 -15.40
N GLY A 34 17.11 4.79 -14.28
CA GLY A 34 17.10 5.55 -13.03
C GLY A 34 17.87 4.84 -11.94
N ILE A 35 17.68 5.33 -10.71
CA ILE A 35 18.27 4.75 -9.51
C ILE A 35 17.15 4.10 -8.71
N LEU A 36 17.28 2.80 -8.43
CA LEU A 36 16.40 2.09 -7.51
C LEU A 36 16.99 2.11 -6.11
N GLU A 37 16.16 2.42 -5.12
CA GLU A 37 16.53 2.51 -3.72
C GLU A 37 15.52 1.76 -2.86
N ALA A 38 15.96 1.24 -1.71
CA ALA A 38 15.09 0.61 -0.72
C ALA A 38 15.08 1.42 0.59
N LEU A 39 13.93 1.41 1.27
CA LEU A 39 13.70 2.17 2.50
C LEU A 39 14.36 1.50 3.72
N VAL A 40 15.14 2.28 4.47
CA VAL A 40 15.73 1.89 5.75
C VAL A 40 15.09 2.73 6.86
N ILE A 41 14.60 2.09 7.91
CA ILE A 41 14.21 2.78 9.16
C ILE A 41 15.50 3.07 9.94
N LYS A 42 15.88 4.35 10.07
CA LYS A 42 17.22 4.77 10.55
C LYS A 42 17.61 4.17 11.90
N GLU A 43 16.66 4.16 12.84
CA GLU A 43 16.89 3.70 14.22
C GLU A 43 17.06 2.18 14.31
N ILE A 44 16.50 1.42 13.35
CA ILE A 44 16.41 -0.04 13.43
C ILE A 44 16.61 -0.65 12.02
N PRO A 45 17.85 -0.67 11.50
CA PRO A 45 18.13 -1.26 10.19
C PRO A 45 17.70 -2.73 10.14
N ARG A 46 17.15 -3.15 8.98
CA ARG A 46 16.68 -4.52 8.72
C ARG A 46 15.59 -5.02 9.68
N ILE A 47 14.83 -4.11 10.30
CA ILE A 47 13.69 -4.49 11.13
C ILE A 47 12.63 -5.21 10.29
N ASP A 48 12.10 -6.30 10.84
CA ASP A 48 10.85 -6.92 10.39
C ASP A 48 9.67 -6.22 11.06
N THR A 49 8.83 -5.58 10.25
CA THR A 49 7.69 -4.79 10.76
C THR A 49 6.41 -5.61 10.91
N SER A 50 6.45 -6.91 10.62
CA SER A 50 5.27 -7.77 10.54
C SER A 50 4.63 -8.09 11.90
N LYS A 51 5.35 -7.89 13.01
CA LYS A 51 4.87 -8.16 14.37
C LYS A 51 5.27 -7.07 15.34
N ASN A 52 4.40 -6.81 16.32
CA ASN A 52 4.66 -5.90 17.45
C ASN A 52 5.18 -4.50 17.03
N TYR A 53 4.81 -4.03 15.84
CA TYR A 53 5.27 -2.73 15.34
C TYR A 53 4.33 -1.62 15.82
N PRO A 54 4.83 -0.47 16.30
CA PRO A 54 3.99 0.55 16.91
C PRO A 54 3.13 1.30 15.89
N ILE A 55 1.83 1.37 16.16
CA ILE A 55 0.85 2.13 15.38
C ILE A 55 1.03 3.63 15.64
N ASN A 56 0.91 4.44 14.59
CA ASN A 56 0.92 5.91 14.63
C ASN A 56 2.16 6.52 15.29
N GLN A 57 3.31 5.85 15.19
CA GLN A 57 4.61 6.37 15.63
C GLN A 57 5.55 6.58 14.42
N PRO A 58 5.62 7.80 13.85
CA PRO A 58 6.51 8.09 12.73
C PRO A 58 7.97 7.84 13.06
N LYS A 59 8.65 7.10 12.18
CA LYS A 59 10.08 6.83 12.24
C LYS A 59 10.78 7.47 11.06
N SER A 60 11.93 8.08 11.33
CA SER A 60 12.75 8.68 10.27
C SER A 60 13.36 7.60 9.37
N VAL A 61 13.36 7.85 8.06
CA VAL A 61 13.90 6.90 7.08
C VAL A 61 15.11 7.45 6.35
N GLN A 62 15.86 6.55 5.73
CA GLN A 62 16.85 6.84 4.70
C GLN A 62 16.68 5.83 3.56
N TRP A 63 17.39 6.06 2.46
CA TRP A 63 17.28 5.26 1.25
C TRP A 63 18.65 4.69 0.88
N VAL A 64 18.70 3.38 0.62
CA VAL A 64 19.92 2.70 0.17
C VAL A 64 19.79 2.34 -1.30
N LYS A 65 20.77 2.75 -2.11
CA LYS A 65 20.83 2.42 -3.53
C LYS A 65 21.03 0.92 -3.73
N LEU A 66 20.29 0.33 -4.65
CA LEU A 66 20.47 -1.03 -5.12
C LEU A 66 21.35 -1.03 -6.37
N GLU A 67 22.23 -2.02 -6.49
CA GLU A 67 23.19 -2.12 -7.59
C GLU A 67 22.72 -3.12 -8.65
N ASN A 68 22.24 -4.30 -8.24
CA ASN A 68 21.74 -5.30 -9.16
C ASN A 68 20.20 -5.23 -9.23
N VAL A 69 19.68 -4.32 -10.06
CA VAL A 69 18.25 -3.99 -10.12
C VAL A 69 17.41 -4.91 -11.00
N ASP A 70 18.05 -5.81 -11.74
CA ASP A 70 17.42 -6.82 -12.61
C ASP A 70 18.20 -8.14 -12.49
N PRO A 71 18.22 -8.76 -11.28
CA PRO A 71 18.94 -10.01 -11.07
C PRO A 71 18.27 -11.18 -11.81
N ASP A 72 19.07 -12.13 -12.30
CA ASP A 72 18.55 -13.36 -12.94
C ASP A 72 17.66 -14.21 -12.00
N GLU A 73 17.92 -14.11 -10.69
CA GLU A 73 17.21 -14.81 -9.63
C GLU A 73 16.47 -13.81 -8.73
N ASP A 74 15.38 -14.25 -8.10
CA ASP A 74 14.52 -13.42 -7.22
C ASP A 74 15.24 -13.01 -5.91
N THR A 75 16.18 -12.08 -6.02
CA THR A 75 17.18 -11.77 -4.99
C THR A 75 17.33 -10.29 -4.66
N LEU A 76 16.60 -9.42 -5.35
CA LEU A 76 16.67 -7.96 -5.19
C LEU A 76 16.45 -7.54 -3.73
N ARG A 77 15.43 -8.09 -3.07
CA ARG A 77 15.12 -7.81 -1.65
C ARG A 77 16.24 -8.25 -0.71
N TYR A 78 16.97 -9.32 -1.02
CA TYR A 78 18.10 -9.75 -0.20
C TYR A 78 19.24 -8.74 -0.25
N GLU A 79 19.51 -8.14 -1.42
CA GLU A 79 20.46 -7.02 -1.51
C GLU A 79 20.00 -5.84 -0.64
N ALA A 80 18.72 -5.47 -0.75
CA ALA A 80 18.13 -4.37 0.01
C ALA A 80 18.24 -4.62 1.54
N GLN A 81 17.81 -5.79 2.00
CA GLN A 81 17.87 -6.18 3.41
C GLN A 81 19.31 -6.25 3.94
N ASN A 82 20.26 -6.74 3.14
CA ASN A 82 21.68 -6.76 3.52
C ASN A 82 22.25 -5.33 3.66
N LYS A 83 21.67 -4.36 2.96
CA LYS A 83 21.95 -2.92 3.11
C LYS A 83 21.11 -2.25 4.20
N GLY A 84 20.33 -3.01 4.96
CA GLY A 84 19.55 -2.54 6.11
C GLY A 84 18.11 -2.14 5.80
N ALA A 85 17.60 -2.42 4.59
CA ALA A 85 16.20 -2.10 4.27
C ALA A 85 15.24 -2.82 5.22
N ALA A 86 14.17 -2.13 5.62
CA ALA A 86 13.13 -2.70 6.45
C ALA A 86 12.31 -3.73 5.67
N ILE A 87 11.84 -4.77 6.37
CA ILE A 87 11.05 -5.85 5.81
C ILE A 87 9.58 -5.55 6.05
N PHE A 88 8.83 -5.45 4.96
CA PHE A 88 7.38 -5.30 4.90
C PHE A 88 6.80 -6.61 4.38
N LYS A 89 5.79 -7.16 5.04
CA LYS A 89 5.30 -8.50 4.71
C LYS A 89 4.21 -8.43 3.63
N ARG A 90 4.54 -8.92 2.43
CA ARG A 90 3.67 -8.95 1.25
C ARG A 90 3.10 -7.57 0.94
N GLY A 91 3.96 -6.68 0.43
CA GLY A 91 3.55 -5.35 0.02
C GLY A 91 2.74 -5.40 -1.28
N GLU A 92 1.50 -4.95 -1.28
CA GLU A 92 0.63 -5.03 -2.46
C GLU A 92 0.19 -3.64 -2.93
N GLY A 93 -1.08 -3.27 -2.79
CA GLY A 93 -1.59 -1.96 -3.18
C GLY A 93 -0.82 -0.77 -2.57
N ILE A 94 -0.69 0.30 -3.36
CA ILE A 94 -0.16 1.60 -2.94
C ILE A 94 -0.97 2.73 -3.57
N CYS A 95 -1.26 3.79 -2.80
CA CYS A 95 -1.89 5.00 -3.33
C CYS A 95 -1.23 6.27 -2.76
N LEU A 96 -1.29 7.36 -3.54
CA LEU A 96 -0.93 8.71 -3.07
C LEU A 96 -2.19 9.40 -2.58
N ALA A 97 -2.16 9.86 -1.32
CA ALA A 97 -3.26 10.54 -0.69
C ALA A 97 -2.75 11.70 0.16
N ASN A 98 -3.26 12.91 -0.07
CA ASN A 98 -2.89 14.12 0.70
C ASN A 98 -1.37 14.37 0.81
N GLY A 99 -0.59 13.96 -0.20
CA GLY A 99 0.87 14.12 -0.22
C GLY A 99 1.65 13.00 0.47
N GLU A 100 0.97 11.99 1.02
CA GLU A 100 1.55 10.80 1.64
C GLU A 100 1.21 9.55 0.83
N PHE A 101 2.05 8.53 0.92
CA PHE A 101 1.78 7.23 0.33
C PHE A 101 1.21 6.29 1.37
N TYR A 102 0.11 5.61 1.04
CA TYR A 102 -0.44 4.53 1.83
C TYR A 102 -0.26 3.23 1.08
N PHE A 103 0.24 2.20 1.75
CA PHE A 103 0.43 0.89 1.13
C PHE A 103 0.12 -0.23 2.10
N THR A 104 -0.32 -1.35 1.55
CA THR A 104 -0.69 -2.53 2.33
C THR A 104 0.49 -3.44 2.58
N CYS A 105 0.44 -4.17 3.69
CA CYS A 105 1.24 -5.36 3.96
C CYS A 105 0.24 -6.45 4.33
N THR A 106 -0.20 -7.20 3.32
CA THR A 106 -1.47 -7.94 3.35
C THR A 106 -1.53 -9.01 4.44
N SER A 107 -0.41 -9.69 4.73
CA SER A 107 -0.33 -10.72 5.77
C SER A 107 0.51 -10.31 6.99
N GLY A 108 0.78 -9.01 7.11
CA GLY A 108 1.44 -8.42 8.26
C GLY A 108 0.52 -8.29 9.48
N GLY A 109 1.09 -7.78 10.57
CA GLY A 109 0.39 -7.48 11.81
C GLY A 109 0.34 -8.65 12.80
N ASN A 110 -0.03 -8.33 14.03
CA ASN A 110 -0.08 -9.32 15.12
C ASN A 110 -1.04 -10.47 14.81
N ALA A 111 -2.17 -10.18 14.15
CA ALA A 111 -3.15 -11.17 13.70
C ALA A 111 -2.74 -11.92 12.41
N GLU A 112 -1.72 -11.46 11.68
CA GLU A 112 -1.35 -11.95 10.33
C GLU A 112 -2.46 -11.73 9.30
N LYS A 113 -3.10 -10.57 9.40
CA LYS A 113 -4.32 -10.24 8.67
C LYS A 113 -4.28 -8.91 7.94
N GLY A 114 -3.19 -8.18 8.05
CA GLY A 114 -3.01 -6.95 7.32
C GLY A 114 -2.45 -5.83 8.15
N GLN A 115 -1.65 -5.01 7.49
CA GLN A 115 -1.24 -3.69 7.95
C GLN A 115 -1.41 -2.70 6.80
N ILE A 116 -1.62 -1.44 7.13
CA ILE A 116 -1.50 -0.33 6.20
C ILE A 116 -0.43 0.61 6.75
N PHE A 117 0.63 0.83 5.99
CA PHE A 117 1.65 1.81 6.31
C PHE A 117 1.36 3.12 5.60
N ARG A 118 1.76 4.22 6.25
CA ARG A 118 1.82 5.55 5.63
C ARG A 118 3.26 6.03 5.57
N TYR A 119 3.68 6.54 4.42
CA TYR A 119 4.99 7.12 4.18
C TYR A 119 4.84 8.59 3.75
N ASN A 120 5.50 9.49 4.48
CA ASN A 120 5.53 10.92 4.19
C ASN A 120 6.84 11.27 3.45
N PRO A 121 6.79 11.57 2.15
CA PRO A 121 7.99 11.94 1.37
C PRO A 121 8.55 13.32 1.72
N ALA A 122 7.74 14.23 2.26
CA ALA A 122 8.20 15.58 2.62
C ALA A 122 9.00 15.60 3.93
N GLN A 123 8.65 14.72 4.87
CA GLN A 123 9.33 14.58 6.16
C GLN A 123 10.33 13.40 6.19
N GLU A 124 10.33 12.56 5.16
CA GLU A 124 11.04 11.27 5.13
C GLU A 124 10.76 10.44 6.39
N THR A 125 9.48 10.24 6.69
CA THR A 125 9.02 9.41 7.81
C THR A 125 8.08 8.31 7.35
N ILE A 126 8.09 7.19 8.05
CA ILE A 126 7.14 6.08 7.86
C ILE A 126 6.50 5.71 9.19
N SER A 127 5.23 5.32 9.17
CA SER A 127 4.54 4.75 10.33
C SER A 127 3.54 3.71 9.90
N LEU A 128 3.34 2.68 10.73
CA LEU A 128 2.16 1.83 10.65
C LEU A 128 0.93 2.69 10.97
N PHE A 129 0.04 2.86 10.00
CA PHE A 129 -1.17 3.67 10.16
C PHE A 129 -2.24 2.89 10.92
N VAL A 130 -2.53 1.67 10.44
CA VAL A 130 -3.45 0.73 11.08
C VAL A 130 -2.97 -0.71 10.88
N GLU A 131 -3.35 -1.60 11.79
CA GLU A 131 -3.22 -3.06 11.60
C GLU A 131 -4.57 -3.74 11.83
N SER A 132 -4.78 -4.87 11.17
CA SER A 132 -5.97 -5.69 11.37
C SER A 132 -6.01 -6.24 12.80
N PRO A 133 -7.09 -5.97 13.57
CA PRO A 133 -7.34 -6.64 14.85
C PRO A 133 -7.65 -8.13 14.68
N GLY A 134 -8.11 -8.54 13.49
CA GLY A 134 -8.63 -9.87 13.18
C GLY A 134 -9.33 -9.89 11.82
N ALA A 135 -9.47 -11.09 11.25
CA ALA A 135 -10.06 -11.32 9.93
C ALA A 135 -11.52 -10.84 9.81
N GLU A 136 -12.21 -10.71 10.93
CA GLU A 136 -13.59 -10.23 10.99
C GLU A 136 -13.72 -8.71 10.76
N ILE A 137 -12.63 -7.96 10.96
CA ILE A 137 -12.56 -6.50 10.80
C ILE A 137 -11.85 -6.11 9.49
N LEU A 138 -10.72 -6.75 9.20
CA LEU A 138 -9.92 -6.55 7.99
C LEU A 138 -9.15 -7.85 7.68
N ASP A 139 -9.36 -8.46 6.52
CA ASP A 139 -8.69 -9.72 6.12
C ASP A 139 -7.93 -9.54 4.80
N TYR A 140 -6.60 -9.56 4.89
CA TYR A 140 -5.68 -9.46 3.75
C TYR A 140 -5.97 -8.23 2.86
N PRO A 141 -5.77 -7.01 3.38
CA PRO A 141 -5.94 -5.80 2.58
C PRO A 141 -4.90 -5.78 1.46
N ASP A 142 -5.37 -5.62 0.23
CA ASP A 142 -4.52 -5.52 -0.96
C ASP A 142 -4.62 -4.10 -1.55
N ASN A 143 -5.57 -3.88 -2.47
CA ASN A 143 -5.63 -2.62 -3.20
C ASN A 143 -6.28 -1.54 -2.33
N LEU A 144 -5.85 -0.29 -2.49
CA LEU A 144 -6.45 0.83 -1.76
C LEU A 144 -6.42 2.13 -2.56
N ILE A 145 -7.36 3.01 -2.23
CA ILE A 145 -7.43 4.36 -2.78
C ILE A 145 -7.99 5.33 -1.75
N MET A 146 -7.59 6.60 -1.82
CA MET A 146 -8.28 7.66 -1.09
C MET A 146 -9.61 7.99 -1.80
N SER A 147 -10.70 7.91 -1.06
CA SER A 147 -12.02 8.31 -1.55
C SER A 147 -12.15 9.83 -1.68
N PRO A 148 -13.14 10.33 -2.44
CA PRO A 148 -13.39 11.77 -2.53
C PRO A 148 -13.89 12.40 -1.21
N PHE A 149 -14.33 11.59 -0.24
CA PHE A 149 -14.78 12.04 1.08
C PHE A 149 -13.71 11.94 2.18
N GLY A 150 -12.50 11.48 1.84
CA GLY A 150 -11.33 11.56 2.73
C GLY A 150 -10.98 10.31 3.52
N ASP A 151 -11.75 9.24 3.36
CA ASP A 151 -11.41 7.92 3.91
C ASP A 151 -10.64 7.07 2.88
N LEU A 152 -9.79 6.17 3.36
CA LEU A 152 -9.23 5.11 2.51
C LEU A 152 -10.28 4.04 2.25
N ILE A 153 -10.44 3.65 0.99
CA ILE A 153 -11.20 2.45 0.61
C ILE A 153 -10.20 1.36 0.27
N VAL A 154 -10.36 0.23 0.92
CA VAL A 154 -9.45 -0.92 0.87
C VAL A 154 -10.21 -2.12 0.35
N CYS A 155 -9.62 -2.80 -0.62
CA CYS A 155 -10.08 -4.08 -1.15
C CYS A 155 -9.49 -5.21 -0.30
N GLU A 156 -10.34 -6.15 0.13
CA GLU A 156 -9.89 -7.40 0.74
C GLU A 156 -9.62 -8.47 -0.32
N ASP A 157 -8.54 -9.23 -0.08
CA ASP A 157 -8.20 -10.53 -0.68
C ASP A 157 -8.21 -11.62 0.43
N GLY A 158 -9.32 -11.61 1.18
CA GLY A 158 -9.57 -12.44 2.33
C GLY A 158 -9.81 -13.92 2.02
N ARG A 159 -10.13 -14.71 3.04
CA ARG A 159 -10.81 -15.99 2.85
C ARG A 159 -12.32 -15.85 3.03
N GLY A 160 -13.09 -16.19 2.00
CA GLY A 160 -14.55 -16.25 2.10
C GLY A 160 -15.22 -15.00 1.53
N GLU A 161 -16.13 -14.39 2.28
CA GLU A 161 -16.80 -13.17 1.84
C GLU A 161 -15.79 -12.02 1.77
N GLN A 162 -15.90 -11.21 0.72
CA GLN A 162 -14.97 -10.10 0.46
C GLN A 162 -15.69 -8.77 0.60
N PHE A 163 -15.01 -7.80 1.20
CA PHE A 163 -15.56 -6.48 1.45
C PHE A 163 -14.69 -5.38 0.87
N LEU A 164 -15.33 -4.24 0.60
CA LEU A 164 -14.64 -2.96 0.58
C LEU A 164 -14.69 -2.41 2.00
N ILE A 165 -13.53 -2.21 2.60
CA ILE A 165 -13.39 -1.64 3.93
C ILE A 165 -13.04 -0.16 3.83
N GLY A 166 -13.82 0.68 4.50
CA GLY A 166 -13.46 2.06 4.73
C GLY A 166 -12.57 2.19 5.97
N VAL A 167 -11.52 2.99 5.87
CA VAL A 167 -10.64 3.35 6.98
C VAL A 167 -10.61 4.88 7.11
N THR A 168 -11.12 5.40 8.22
CA THR A 168 -11.18 6.85 8.48
C THR A 168 -9.77 7.42 8.73
N PRO A 169 -9.56 8.74 8.66
CA PRO A 169 -8.29 9.38 9.03
C PRO A 169 -7.81 9.06 10.46
N GLU A 170 -8.72 8.75 11.37
CA GLU A 170 -8.46 8.33 12.75
C GLU A 170 -8.16 6.82 12.88
N GLY A 171 -8.19 6.08 11.77
CA GLY A 171 -7.91 4.65 11.73
C GLY A 171 -9.07 3.77 12.18
N GLN A 172 -10.32 4.23 12.05
CA GLN A 172 -11.51 3.43 12.35
C GLN A 172 -11.98 2.67 11.11
N TYR A 173 -12.48 1.46 11.29
CA TYR A 173 -12.92 0.57 10.21
C TYR A 173 -14.43 0.52 10.06
N TYR A 174 -14.92 0.42 8.83
CA TYR A 174 -16.31 0.07 8.55
C TYR A 174 -16.42 -0.66 7.20
N ARG A 175 -17.46 -1.50 7.06
CA ARG A 175 -17.75 -2.17 5.80
C ARG A 175 -18.53 -1.22 4.89
N LEU A 176 -17.92 -0.81 3.78
CA LEU A 176 -18.57 0.03 2.77
C LEU A 176 -19.47 -0.82 1.86
N ALA A 177 -18.95 -1.95 1.39
CA ALA A 177 -19.67 -2.84 0.47
C ALA A 177 -19.23 -4.29 0.66
N ARG A 178 -20.08 -5.23 0.23
CA ARG A 178 -19.77 -6.67 0.14
C ARG A 178 -19.82 -7.11 -1.32
N ASN A 179 -18.91 -7.96 -1.75
CA ASN A 179 -19.08 -8.71 -2.99
C ASN A 179 -20.27 -9.68 -2.83
N ALA A 180 -21.44 -9.30 -3.36
CA ALA A 180 -22.65 -10.11 -3.31
C ALA A 180 -22.73 -11.16 -4.45
N TYR A 181 -21.79 -11.10 -5.41
CA TYR A 181 -21.80 -11.99 -6.56
C TYR A 181 -21.14 -13.34 -6.23
N ASN A 182 -19.99 -13.31 -5.56
CA ASN A 182 -19.24 -14.49 -5.15
C ASN A 182 -18.21 -14.15 -4.05
N ASN A 183 -17.35 -15.12 -3.72
CA ASN A 183 -16.27 -14.98 -2.75
C ASN A 183 -14.91 -14.56 -3.38
N SER A 184 -14.91 -14.11 -4.64
CA SER A 184 -13.69 -13.61 -5.27
C SER A 184 -13.33 -12.24 -4.70
N GLU A 185 -12.03 -12.01 -4.54
CA GLU A 185 -11.46 -10.73 -4.11
C GLU A 185 -11.90 -9.55 -4.97
N PHE A 186 -11.83 -8.36 -4.35
CA PHE A 186 -11.85 -7.11 -5.10
C PHE A 186 -10.44 -6.80 -5.59
N ALA A 187 -10.26 -6.56 -6.90
CA ALA A 187 -8.96 -6.32 -7.53
C ALA A 187 -8.86 -4.90 -8.10
N GLY A 188 -9.13 -3.92 -7.24
CA GLY A 188 -8.90 -2.52 -7.53
C GLY A 188 -10.18 -1.71 -7.45
N VAL A 189 -10.03 -0.51 -6.91
CA VAL A 189 -11.09 0.48 -6.73
C VAL A 189 -10.57 1.86 -7.13
N CYS A 190 -11.39 2.64 -7.83
CA CYS A 190 -11.10 4.04 -8.09
C CYS A 190 -12.38 4.86 -8.22
N PHE A 191 -12.23 6.17 -8.23
CA PHE A 191 -13.34 7.11 -8.37
C PHE A 191 -13.16 7.95 -9.61
N SER A 192 -14.26 8.21 -10.31
CA SER A 192 -14.33 9.23 -11.35
C SER A 192 -13.85 10.59 -10.83
N PRO A 193 -13.24 11.45 -11.67
CA PRO A 193 -12.72 12.75 -11.22
C PRO A 193 -13.77 13.69 -10.59
N ASN A 194 -15.04 13.52 -10.93
CA ASN A 194 -16.14 14.30 -10.36
C ASN A 194 -16.77 13.65 -9.11
N GLY A 195 -16.29 12.48 -8.69
CA GLY A 195 -16.78 11.75 -7.51
C GLY A 195 -18.21 11.20 -7.65
N GLN A 196 -18.75 11.06 -8.87
CA GLN A 196 -20.12 10.58 -9.07
C GLN A 196 -20.20 9.07 -9.37
N THR A 197 -19.07 8.45 -9.66
CA THR A 197 -18.96 7.02 -9.97
C THR A 197 -17.75 6.42 -9.27
N MET A 198 -17.97 5.32 -8.56
CA MET A 198 -16.93 4.40 -8.11
C MET A 198 -16.82 3.26 -9.14
N PHE A 199 -15.60 2.93 -9.54
CA PHE A 199 -15.30 1.73 -10.31
C PHE A 199 -14.63 0.73 -9.38
N VAL A 200 -15.07 -0.52 -9.42
CA VAL A 200 -14.47 -1.60 -8.62
C VAL A 200 -14.44 -2.89 -9.44
N ASN A 201 -13.34 -3.65 -9.32
CA ASN A 201 -13.16 -4.91 -10.01
C ASN A 201 -13.40 -6.10 -9.09
N ILE A 202 -14.01 -7.17 -9.61
CA ILE A 202 -14.03 -8.51 -9.00
C ILE A 202 -13.09 -9.38 -9.82
N TYR A 203 -12.03 -9.91 -9.21
CA TYR A 203 -10.92 -10.59 -9.92
C TYR A 203 -11.39 -11.76 -10.78
N SER A 204 -12.22 -12.65 -10.21
CA SER A 204 -12.82 -13.79 -10.90
C SER A 204 -14.34 -13.63 -10.93
N PRO A 205 -14.97 -13.55 -12.11
CA PRO A 205 -14.45 -13.90 -13.43
C PRO A 205 -13.84 -12.72 -14.23
N GLY A 206 -13.45 -11.63 -13.59
CA GLY A 206 -12.91 -10.43 -14.26
C GLY A 206 -13.99 -9.43 -14.61
N LEU A 207 -14.75 -8.99 -13.60
CA LEU A 207 -15.84 -8.02 -13.77
C LEU A 207 -15.41 -6.63 -13.31
N THR A 208 -15.76 -5.61 -14.07
CA THR A 208 -15.69 -4.20 -13.63
C THR A 208 -17.09 -3.66 -13.43
N LEU A 209 -17.36 -3.16 -12.23
CA LEU A 209 -18.63 -2.53 -11.86
C LEU A 209 -18.47 -1.02 -11.86
N ALA A 210 -19.46 -0.31 -12.40
CA ALA A 210 -19.58 1.14 -12.31
C ALA A 210 -20.78 1.48 -11.40
N ILE A 211 -20.51 2.08 -10.24
CA ILE A 211 -21.51 2.34 -9.20
C ILE A 211 -21.70 3.84 -9.08
N SER A 212 -22.85 4.33 -9.55
CA SER A 212 -23.19 5.75 -9.48
C SER A 212 -23.72 6.12 -8.10
N GLY A 213 -23.30 7.26 -7.57
CA GLY A 213 -23.70 7.75 -6.25
C GLY A 213 -23.04 9.07 -5.88
N SER A 214 -23.50 9.68 -4.79
CA SER A 214 -22.91 10.91 -4.26
C SER A 214 -21.69 10.59 -3.38
N TRP A 215 -20.60 10.11 -3.99
CA TRP A 215 -19.37 9.72 -3.27
C TRP A 215 -18.56 10.90 -2.74
N GLN A 216 -19.16 12.06 -2.51
CA GLN A 216 -18.50 13.22 -1.91
C GLN A 216 -18.85 13.39 -0.42
N THR A 217 -19.89 12.69 0.07
CA THR A 217 -20.45 12.90 1.41
C THR A 217 -21.07 11.61 1.97
N ILE A 218 -20.27 10.56 2.16
CA ILE A 218 -20.72 9.33 2.87
C ILE A 218 -20.54 9.50 4.37
#